data_AF-A0A9Q3BXL5-F1
#
_entry.id   AF-A0A9Q3BXL5-F1
#
_cell.length_a   1.000
_cell.length_b   1.000
_cell.length_c   1.000
_cell.angle_alpha   90.00
_cell.angle_beta   90.00
_cell.angle_gamma   90.00
#
_symmetry.space_group_name_H-M   'P 1'
#
loop_
_entity.id
_entity.type
_entity.pdbx_description
1 polymer ?
#
loop_
_entity_poly.entity_id
_entity_poly.type
_entity_poly.pdbx_seq_one_letter_code
_entity_poly.pdbx_strand_id
1 'polypeptide(L)'
;MIKALHEPNAVQLELTGELMNKHPTFRVSLIKPYSSSYKELFPLRNKPPLEISPLEEGEEKKIVKGIKGRRTRNKKEREYLVRYRDPTQEDEWLLEKDIKNSDKLLRRLIHERKPKE
;
A
#
# COMPACT_ATOMS: atom_id res chain seq x y z
N MET A 1 -12.68 -21.20 0.55
CA MET A 1 -12.59 -19.72 0.43
C MET A 1 -11.95 -19.18 1.71
N ILE A 2 -11.17 -18.10 1.65
CA ILE A 2 -10.42 -17.58 2.80
C ILE A 2 -11.10 -16.29 3.29
N LYS A 3 -11.61 -16.27 4.53
CA LYS A 3 -12.24 -15.08 5.15
C LYS A 3 -11.31 -14.50 6.23
N ALA A 4 -11.03 -13.20 6.14
CA ALA A 4 -10.27 -12.49 7.17
C ALA A 4 -11.13 -12.32 8.44
N LEU A 5 -10.56 -12.60 9.60
CA LEU A 5 -11.17 -12.33 10.90
C LEU A 5 -10.70 -10.98 11.46
N HIS A 6 -11.33 -10.53 12.54
CA HIS A 6 -11.10 -9.21 13.13
C HIS A 6 -9.70 -9.06 13.78
N GLU A 7 -8.96 -10.16 13.98
CA GLU A 7 -7.60 -10.17 14.51
C GLU A 7 -6.57 -10.18 13.37
N PRO A 8 -5.47 -9.42 13.48
CA PRO A 8 -4.51 -9.22 12.38
C PRO A 8 -3.82 -10.50 11.88
N ASN A 9 -3.85 -11.58 12.68
CA ASN A 9 -3.22 -12.86 12.36
C ASN A 9 -4.21 -14.03 12.34
N ALA A 10 -5.51 -13.78 12.21
CA ALA A 10 -6.52 -14.85 12.18
C ALA A 10 -7.22 -14.90 10.83
N VAL A 11 -7.32 -16.10 10.27
CA VAL A 11 -7.94 -16.34 8.98
C VAL A 11 -8.77 -17.61 9.05
N GLN A 12 -10.03 -17.54 8.60
CA GLN A 12 -10.93 -18.68 8.54
C GLN A 12 -10.87 -19.32 7.16
N LEU A 13 -10.56 -20.61 7.13
CA LEU A 13 -10.48 -21.43 5.92
C LEU A 13 -11.77 -22.25 5.76
N GLU A 14 -12.57 -21.93 4.76
CA GLU A 14 -13.71 -22.78 4.35
C GLU A 14 -13.20 -23.87 3.39
N LEU A 15 -13.19 -25.12 3.87
CA LEU A 15 -12.88 -26.32 3.09
C LEU A 15 -14.15 -26.82 2.39
N THR A 16 -14.10 -27.08 1.08
CA THR A 16 -15.24 -27.56 0.27
C THR A 16 -14.92 -28.85 -0.48
N GLY A 17 -15.95 -29.64 -0.83
CA GLY A 17 -15.81 -30.87 -1.61
C GLY A 17 -15.13 -32.01 -0.83
N GLU A 18 -14.19 -32.72 -1.47
CA GLU A 18 -13.44 -33.85 -0.88
C GLU A 18 -12.60 -33.48 0.37
N LEU A 19 -12.37 -32.18 0.59
CA LEU A 19 -11.60 -31.66 1.71
C LEU A 19 -12.45 -31.39 2.96
N MET A 20 -13.79 -31.41 2.86
CA MET A 20 -14.68 -31.27 4.03
C MET A 20 -14.51 -32.40 5.06
N ASN A 21 -14.28 -33.62 4.58
CA ASN A 21 -14.16 -34.81 5.43
C ASN A 21 -12.71 -35.11 5.84
N LYS A 22 -11.73 -34.40 5.26
CA LYS A 22 -10.32 -34.56 5.61
C LYS A 22 -10.01 -33.64 6.77
N HIS A 23 -9.97 -34.20 7.98
CA HIS A 23 -9.38 -33.50 9.10
C HIS A 23 -7.91 -33.23 8.76
N PRO A 24 -7.40 -31.99 8.95
CA PRO A 24 -5.99 -31.70 8.79
C PRO A 24 -5.21 -32.54 9.82
N THR A 25 -4.80 -33.73 9.42
CA THR A 25 -4.03 -34.65 10.25
C THR A 25 -2.57 -34.30 10.08
N PHE A 26 -2.09 -33.45 10.99
CA PHE A 26 -0.66 -33.21 11.09
C PHE A 26 -0.01 -34.45 11.71
N ARG A 27 0.88 -35.11 10.97
CA ARG A 27 1.60 -36.26 11.51
C ARG A 27 2.46 -35.79 12.68
N VAL A 28 2.23 -36.34 13.87
CA VAL A 28 2.98 -36.02 15.09
C VAL A 28 4.48 -36.25 14.91
N SER A 29 4.88 -37.21 14.05
CA SER A 29 6.27 -37.47 13.69
C SER A 29 6.98 -36.32 12.97
N LEU A 30 6.23 -35.36 12.41
CA LEU A 30 6.77 -34.17 11.76
C LEU A 30 6.93 -33.00 12.75
N ILE A 31 6.40 -33.12 13.97
CA ILE A 31 6.59 -32.13 15.02
C ILE A 31 8.02 -32.26 15.53
N LYS A 32 8.83 -31.25 15.24
CA LYS A 32 10.16 -31.13 15.82
C LYS A 32 10.04 -30.44 17.18
N PRO A 33 10.78 -30.90 18.20
CA PRO A 33 10.84 -30.19 19.47
C PRO A 33 11.37 -28.77 19.23
N TYR A 34 10.80 -27.81 19.97
CA TYR A 34 11.27 -26.43 19.94
C TYR A 34 12.71 -26.37 20.44
N SER A 35 13.62 -25.86 19.60
CA SER A 35 14.98 -25.52 19.98
C SER A 35 15.05 -24.01 20.16
N SER A 36 15.53 -23.56 21.33
CA SER A 36 15.84 -22.15 21.52
C SER A 36 16.90 -21.71 20.51
N SER A 37 16.79 -20.47 20.05
CA SER A 37 17.77 -19.87 19.13
C SER A 37 19.10 -19.71 19.85
N TYR A 38 20.10 -20.54 19.51
CA TYR A 38 21.48 -20.37 19.96
C TYR A 38 22.03 -19.04 19.44
N LYS A 39 22.25 -18.08 20.35
CA LYS A 39 22.78 -16.74 20.02
C LYS A 39 24.20 -16.79 19.44
N GLU A 40 24.98 -17.80 19.81
CA GLU A 40 26.35 -18.02 19.34
C GLU A 40 26.41 -18.45 17.87
N LEU A 41 25.46 -19.28 17.43
CA LEU A 41 25.41 -19.78 16.04
C LEU A 41 24.81 -18.74 15.07
N PHE A 42 24.00 -17.81 15.58
CA PHE A 42 23.30 -16.83 14.77
C PHE A 42 23.38 -15.41 15.36
N PRO A 43 24.58 -14.81 15.43
CA PRO A 43 24.78 -13.50 16.05
C PRO A 43 23.98 -12.38 15.37
N LEU A 44 23.69 -12.52 14.08
CA LEU A 44 22.91 -11.58 13.26
C LEU A 44 21.39 -11.63 13.48
N ARG A 45 20.87 -12.58 14.27
CA ARG A 45 19.43 -12.64 14.61
C ARG A 45 19.04 -11.65 15.70
N ASN A 46 20.00 -11.13 16.47
CA ASN A 46 19.76 -10.02 17.39
C ASN A 46 19.75 -8.71 16.60
N LYS A 47 18.76 -8.54 15.72
CA LYS A 47 18.52 -7.21 15.16
C LYS A 47 18.02 -6.34 16.32
N PRO A 48 18.63 -5.17 16.58
CA PRO A 48 18.01 -4.22 17.49
C PRO A 48 16.59 -3.95 16.99
N PRO A 49 15.62 -3.68 17.89
CA PRO A 49 14.33 -3.16 17.48
C PRO A 49 14.59 -2.02 16.51
N LEU A 50 13.95 -2.05 15.34
CA LEU A 50 14.01 -0.91 14.44
C LEU A 50 13.48 0.28 15.22
N GLU A 51 14.31 1.30 15.44
CA GLU A 51 13.84 2.60 15.92
C GLU A 51 12.88 3.12 14.85
N ILE A 52 11.59 2.95 15.11
CA ILE A 52 10.56 3.58 14.33
C ILE A 52 10.62 5.04 14.77
N SER A 53 11.26 5.90 13.98
CA SER A 53 11.15 7.34 14.20
C SER A 53 9.67 7.69 14.29
N PRO A 54 9.25 8.54 15.23
CA PRO A 54 7.88 9.02 15.28
C PRO A 54 7.52 9.54 13.89
N LEU A 55 6.46 8.99 13.29
CA LEU A 55 5.92 9.55 12.06
C LEU A 55 5.42 10.94 12.46
N GLU A 56 6.09 12.00 12.00
CA GLU A 56 5.60 13.36 12.21
C GLU A 56 4.19 13.41 11.62
N GLU A 57 3.22 13.53 12.52
CA GLU A 57 1.81 13.63 12.19
C GLU A 57 1.58 15.02 11.60
N GLY A 58 1.87 15.17 10.31
CA GLY A 58 1.63 16.43 9.61
C GLY A 58 2.66 16.73 8.50
N GLU A 59 2.20 16.61 7.27
CA GLU A 59 2.72 17.32 6.09
C GLU A 59 4.07 16.85 5.50
N GLU A 60 4.12 15.60 5.04
CA GLU A 60 4.81 15.39 3.77
C GLU A 60 4.03 16.17 2.70
N LYS A 61 4.54 17.36 2.37
CA LYS A 61 4.12 18.16 1.21
C LYS A 61 4.38 17.31 -0.03
N LYS A 62 3.45 16.40 -0.36
CA LYS A 62 3.56 15.45 -1.47
C LYS A 62 3.89 16.24 -2.73
N ILE A 63 5.12 16.10 -3.22
CA ILE A 63 5.58 16.89 -4.35
C ILE A 63 4.96 16.30 -5.61
N VAL A 64 3.97 17.00 -6.16
CA VAL A 64 3.32 16.62 -7.41
C VAL A 64 4.30 16.75 -8.57
N LYS A 65 4.54 15.64 -9.27
CA LYS A 65 5.35 15.58 -10.49
C LYS A 65 4.58 16.09 -11.70
N GLY A 66 3.28 15.78 -11.78
CA GLY A 66 2.42 16.19 -12.89
C GLY A 66 0.99 15.70 -12.76
N ILE A 67 0.12 16.22 -13.63
CA ILE A 67 -1.30 15.83 -13.72
C ILE A 67 -1.46 14.96 -14.97
N LYS A 68 -2.02 13.76 -14.82
CA LYS A 68 -2.28 12.83 -15.93
C LYS A 68 -3.66 12.98 -16.55
N GLY A 69 -4.66 13.33 -15.74
CA GLY A 69 -6.06 13.22 -16.11
C GLY A 69 -6.94 14.23 -15.41
N ARG A 70 -8.16 14.41 -15.93
CA ARG A 70 -9.21 15.25 -15.33
C ARG A 70 -10.53 14.52 -15.43
N ARG A 71 -11.30 14.50 -14.36
CA ARG A 71 -12.69 14.01 -14.34
C ARG A 71 -13.59 15.00 -13.60
N THR A 72 -14.88 14.91 -13.82
CA THR A 72 -15.89 15.74 -13.14
C THR A 72 -16.76 14.83 -12.30
N ARG A 73 -16.72 14.98 -10.97
CA ARG A 73 -17.45 14.09 -10.06
C ARG A 73 -18.92 14.50 -9.89
N ASN A 74 -19.22 15.80 -9.87
CA ASN A 74 -20.56 16.32 -9.53
C ASN A 74 -20.98 17.59 -10.29
N LYS A 75 -20.86 17.61 -11.64
CA LYS A 75 -21.17 18.74 -12.56
C LYS A 75 -20.46 20.09 -12.28
N LYS A 76 -20.05 20.39 -11.06
CA LYS A 76 -19.40 21.63 -10.61
C LYS A 76 -17.97 21.41 -10.13
N GLU A 77 -17.64 20.20 -9.67
CA GLU A 77 -16.31 19.90 -9.12
C GLU A 77 -15.46 19.08 -10.10
N ARG A 78 -14.28 19.61 -10.41
CA ARG A 78 -13.26 18.98 -11.24
C ARG A 78 -12.19 18.37 -10.35
N GLU A 79 -11.92 17.10 -10.56
CA GLU A 79 -10.83 16.37 -9.94
C GLU A 79 -9.73 16.11 -10.98
N TYR A 80 -8.49 16.13 -10.52
CA TYR A 80 -7.30 15.93 -11.33
C TYR A 80 -6.53 14.72 -10.81
N LEU A 81 -6.11 13.85 -11.73
CA LEU A 81 -5.30 12.68 -11.39
C LEU A 81 -3.84 13.13 -11.25
N VAL A 82 -3.36 13.12 -10.03
CA VAL A 82 -2.05 13.63 -9.62
C VAL A 82 -1.07 12.47 -9.53
N ARG A 83 0.08 12.63 -10.18
CA ARG A 83 1.23 11.73 -10.03
C ARG A 83 2.28 12.37 -9.16
N TYR A 84 2.70 11.66 -8.13
CA TYR A 84 3.74 12.11 -7.21
C TYR A 84 5.15 11.90 -7.78
N ARG A 85 6.11 12.63 -7.21
CA ARG A 85 7.53 12.46 -7.54
C ARG A 85 8.07 11.13 -7.03
N ASP A 86 7.62 10.73 -5.84
CA ASP A 86 8.02 9.50 -5.20
C ASP A 86 7.30 8.31 -5.85
N PRO A 87 8.04 7.31 -6.39
CA PRO A 87 7.46 6.20 -7.12
C PRO A 87 6.68 5.23 -6.24
N THR A 88 6.84 5.32 -4.92
CA THR A 88 6.13 4.52 -3.92
C THR A 88 4.70 5.00 -3.70
N GLN A 89 4.41 6.28 -4.01
CA GLN A 89 3.07 6.85 -3.85
C GLN A 89 2.23 6.57 -5.10
N GLU A 90 1.03 6.03 -4.90
CA GLU A 90 0.07 5.77 -5.98
C GLU A 90 -0.56 7.08 -6.50
N ASP A 91 -1.08 7.04 -7.72
CA ASP A 91 -1.74 8.20 -8.33
C ASP A 91 -3.08 8.48 -7.62
N GLU A 92 -3.30 9.73 -7.21
CA GLU A 92 -4.48 10.13 -6.41
C GLU A 92 -5.34 11.16 -7.15
N TRP A 93 -6.66 11.11 -6.97
CA TRP A 93 -7.59 12.12 -7.50
C TRP A 93 -7.76 13.25 -6.48
N LEU A 94 -7.30 14.45 -6.82
CA LEU A 94 -7.36 15.62 -5.95
C LEU A 94 -8.13 16.78 -6.59
N LEU A 95 -8.68 17.64 -5.76
CA LEU A 95 -9.29 18.90 -6.19
C LEU A 95 -8.21 19.93 -6.53
N GLU A 96 -8.58 20.94 -7.32
CA GLU A 96 -7.65 22.02 -7.70
C GLU A 96 -7.06 22.77 -6.51
N LYS A 97 -7.85 22.89 -5.43
CA LYS A 97 -7.49 23.60 -4.19
C LYS A 97 -6.42 22.87 -3.38
N ASP A 98 -6.39 21.54 -3.49
CA ASP A 98 -5.52 20.68 -2.70
C ASP A 98 -4.16 20.44 -3.39
N ILE A 99 -4.00 20.92 -4.63
CA ILE A 99 -2.78 20.75 -5.42
C ILE A 99 -1.90 22.00 -5.30
N LYS A 100 -0.72 21.83 -4.71
CA LYS A 100 0.29 22.89 -4.66
C LYS A 100 0.80 23.22 -6.07
N ASN A 101 0.81 24.50 -6.44
CA ASN A 101 1.18 25.00 -7.78
C ASN A 101 0.29 24.45 -8.93
N SER A 102 -1.00 24.20 -8.67
CA SER A 102 -1.98 23.69 -9.64
C SER A 102 -1.95 24.45 -10.99
N ASP A 103 -1.91 25.79 -10.96
CA ASP A 103 -1.88 26.63 -12.18
C ASP A 103 -0.77 26.26 -13.17
N LYS A 104 0.45 26.06 -12.68
CA LYS A 104 1.61 25.74 -13.53
C LYS A 104 1.47 24.34 -14.15
N LEU A 105 0.96 23.39 -13.38
CA LEU A 105 0.77 22.01 -13.80
C LEU A 105 -0.36 21.88 -14.82
N LEU A 106 -1.46 22.63 -14.62
CA LEU A 106 -2.57 22.67 -15.55
C LEU A 106 -2.19 23.32 -16.88
N ARG A 107 -1.40 24.41 -16.85
CA ARG A 107 -0.87 25.02 -18.10
C ARG A 107 -0.02 24.03 -18.89
N ARG A 108 0.85 23.27 -18.23
CA ARG A 108 1.66 22.23 -18.87
C ARG A 108 0.77 21.16 -19.51
N LEU A 109 -0.23 20.67 -18.79
CA LEU A 109 -1.18 19.68 -19.31
C LEU A 109 -1.95 20.18 -20.54
N ILE A 110 -2.38 21.44 -20.54
CA ILE A 110 -3.06 22.05 -21.69
C ILE A 110 -2.11 22.16 -22.88
N HIS A 111 -0.86 22.56 -22.65
CA HIS A 111 0.15 22.66 -23.70
C HIS A 111 0.51 21.30 -24.31
N GLU A 112 0.67 20.25 -23.51
CA GLU A 112 0.95 18.89 -23.99
C GLU A 112 -0.20 18.29 -24.81
N ARG A 113 -1.44 18.72 -24.54
CA ARG A 113 -2.64 18.25 -25.26
C ARG A 113 -2.89 18.97 -26.58
N LYS A 114 -2.28 20.13 -26.81
CA LYS A 114 -2.37 20.77 -28.12
C LYS A 114 -1.50 19.96 -29.09
N PRO A 115 -2.04 19.48 -30.22
CA PRO A 115 -1.21 18.89 -31.25
C PRO A 115 -0.18 19.95 -31.69
N LYS A 116 1.09 19.55 -31.81
CA LYS A 116 2.09 20.39 -32.45
C LYS A 116 1.67 20.52 -33.91
N GLU A 117 1.33 21.73 -34.34
CA GLU A 117 1.21 22.11 -35.76
C GLU A 117 2.56 21.98 -36.47
#